data_AF-A0A0W8D0Y1-F1
#
_entry.id   AF-A0A0W8D0Y1-F1
#
_cell.length_a   1.000
_cell.length_b   1.000
_cell.length_c   1.000
_cell.angle_alpha   90.00
_cell.angle_beta   90.00
_cell.angle_gamma   90.00
#
_symmetry.space_group_name_H-M   'P 1'
#
loop_
_entity.id
_entity.type
_entity.pdbx_description
1 polymer ?
#
loop_
_entity_poly.entity_id
_entity_poly.type
_entity_poly.pdbx_seq_one_letter_code
_entity_poly.pdbx_strand_id
1 'polypeptide(L)'
;MLTKFESKSNRVKGLAFHNENWALVEINEPTIQDHAIAAEKREAERSLQPQQEAGRRSMEERPARKSSMDLALDAAGDAWGMDGDLDLDDSLTIDDQSLGMDSAALENDFAGLSTDAGFVAAPTAGTSLAVQWVRNSSLAADHVAAGSFQTAMQLLHRQIGVINFEPLKPVFLQVYSGGSASLPTQGNCPPLRAWLQRNDVSQPAVAVSFAALVEELKHAYRSFTGAKFDDVRTHCQSILHAIPFLAVDSKEEAEKVKGLLTVCREYLLACRIRAEVAAVPLESDPKRNIELSAYFTHCELQLPHLVLTLKIAMTNAFKAGNFITAASFCRRLLEIPEVAQHPRHEKLRLTARKVLQKAEKEARNEHAVDYQDSKPFVLDARNFTPIYLGGKDVRCPYCAAAYHPESKGTLCDVCGISKVGEETIGLVVTAAQ
;
A
#
# COMPACT_ATOMS: atom_id res chain seq x y z
N MET A 1 6.88 -13.55 -17.08
CA MET A 1 7.42 -14.39 -18.17
C MET A 1 7.52 -13.53 -19.42
N LEU A 2 8.62 -13.62 -20.16
CA LEU A 2 8.80 -12.95 -21.45
C LEU A 2 8.40 -13.90 -22.58
N THR A 3 7.56 -13.44 -23.51
CA THR A 3 7.37 -14.06 -24.82
C THR A 3 7.58 -12.99 -25.90
N LYS A 4 8.50 -13.27 -26.83
CA LYS A 4 8.79 -12.42 -27.99
C LYS A 4 7.54 -12.28 -28.87
N PHE A 5 7.36 -11.10 -29.46
CA PHE A 5 6.57 -10.93 -30.68
C PHE A 5 7.48 -10.27 -31.73
N GLU A 6 7.75 -10.96 -32.84
CA GLU A 6 8.58 -10.44 -33.93
C GLU A 6 7.68 -9.78 -35.00
N SER A 7 7.81 -8.46 -35.15
CA SER A 7 7.11 -7.70 -36.19
C SER A 7 7.86 -7.76 -37.52
N LYS A 8 7.19 -8.20 -38.59
CA LYS A 8 7.71 -8.18 -39.97
C LYS A 8 7.40 -6.85 -40.69
N SER A 9 7.63 -5.71 -40.04
CA SER A 9 7.52 -4.39 -40.68
C SER A 9 8.71 -3.50 -40.33
N ASN A 10 9.37 -2.95 -41.36
CA ASN A 10 10.55 -2.08 -41.23
C ASN A 10 10.21 -0.61 -40.96
N ARG A 11 8.98 -0.31 -40.49
CA ARG A 11 8.56 1.04 -40.09
C ARG A 11 7.91 0.99 -38.70
N VAL A 12 8.25 2.00 -37.89
CA VAL A 12 7.93 2.17 -36.46
C VAL A 12 8.79 1.31 -35.51
N LYS A 13 9.79 1.96 -34.90
CA LYS A 13 10.42 1.55 -33.64
C LYS A 13 10.11 2.62 -32.60
N GLY A 14 9.75 2.22 -31.38
CA GLY A 14 9.59 3.13 -30.25
C GLY A 14 8.20 3.10 -29.65
N LEU A 15 8.09 2.52 -28.45
CA LEU A 15 6.96 2.67 -27.55
C LEU A 15 7.50 3.45 -26.35
N ALA A 16 7.02 4.67 -26.15
CA ALA A 16 7.34 5.53 -25.02
C ALA A 16 6.04 6.11 -24.48
N PHE A 17 5.80 5.94 -23.18
CA PHE A 17 4.65 6.52 -22.49
C PHE A 17 5.09 7.73 -21.65
N HIS A 18 4.17 8.69 -21.50
CA HIS A 18 4.28 9.98 -20.81
C HIS A 18 5.17 11.05 -21.47
N ASN A 19 4.55 12.09 -22.02
CA ASN A 19 4.19 13.26 -21.21
C ASN A 19 3.06 14.09 -21.86
N GLU A 20 2.43 14.94 -21.05
CA GLU A 20 1.39 15.87 -21.49
C GLU A 20 1.98 17.00 -22.37
N ASN A 21 1.16 17.53 -23.29
CA ASN A 21 1.41 18.54 -24.34
C ASN A 21 1.68 18.00 -25.76
N TRP A 22 0.68 18.14 -26.63
CA TRP A 22 0.87 18.33 -28.06
C TRP A 22 0.08 19.58 -28.50
N ALA A 23 0.63 20.36 -29.42
CA ALA A 23 -0.13 21.40 -30.10
C ALA A 23 -0.98 20.73 -31.18
N LEU A 24 -2.26 21.12 -31.29
CA LEU A 24 -3.14 20.68 -32.37
C LEU A 24 -2.51 20.98 -33.73
N VAL A 25 -2.16 19.92 -34.44
CA VAL A 25 -1.93 19.97 -35.89
C VAL A 25 -3.27 19.68 -36.54
N GLU A 26 -3.89 20.70 -37.13
CA GLU A 26 -5.03 20.51 -38.02
C GLU A 26 -4.58 19.71 -39.24
N ILE A 27 -4.95 18.44 -39.28
CA ILE A 27 -4.96 17.67 -40.51
C ILE A 27 -6.24 18.09 -41.24
N ASN A 28 -6.12 18.94 -42.26
CA ASN A 28 -7.17 19.08 -43.26
C ASN A 28 -7.29 17.76 -44.01
N GLU A 29 -8.13 16.86 -43.49
CA GLU A 29 -8.57 15.68 -44.24
C GLU A 29 -9.47 16.17 -45.39
N PRO A 30 -9.12 15.88 -46.66
CA PRO A 30 -10.00 16.21 -47.78
C PRO A 30 -11.31 15.45 -47.61
N THR A 31 -12.42 16.16 -47.74
CA THR A 31 -13.75 15.58 -47.60
C THR A 31 -14.05 14.61 -48.74
N ILE A 32 -15.10 13.80 -48.57
CA ILE A 32 -15.58 12.89 -49.64
C ILE A 32 -15.92 13.67 -50.93
N GLN A 33 -16.29 14.95 -50.81
CA GLN A 33 -16.54 15.83 -51.96
C GLN A 33 -15.25 16.20 -52.71
N ASP A 34 -14.14 16.46 -52.00
CA ASP A 34 -12.83 16.70 -52.62
C ASP A 34 -12.32 15.45 -53.38
N HIS A 35 -12.59 14.26 -52.82
CA HIS A 35 -12.31 12.99 -53.49
C HIS A 35 -13.21 12.73 -54.70
N ALA A 36 -14.49 13.14 -54.66
CA ALA A 36 -15.40 13.05 -55.80
C ALA A 36 -14.97 13.98 -56.94
N ILE A 37 -14.63 15.24 -56.65
CA ILE A 37 -14.12 16.21 -57.63
C ILE A 37 -12.80 15.71 -58.24
N ALA A 38 -11.92 15.10 -57.45
CA ALA A 38 -10.68 14.48 -57.95
C ALA A 38 -10.94 13.22 -58.82
N ALA A 39 -12.03 12.49 -58.59
CA ALA A 39 -12.44 11.36 -59.40
C ALA A 39 -13.03 11.81 -60.76
N GLU A 40 -13.96 12.77 -60.74
CA GLU A 40 -14.54 13.36 -61.97
C GLU A 40 -13.45 13.97 -62.86
N LYS A 41 -12.47 14.67 -62.26
CA LYS A 41 -11.32 15.22 -62.99
C LYS A 41 -10.47 14.14 -63.65
N ARG A 42 -10.27 12.99 -62.99
CA ARG A 42 -9.58 11.83 -63.57
C ARG A 42 -10.38 11.15 -64.68
N GLU A 43 -11.71 11.13 -64.59
CA GLU A 43 -12.56 10.58 -65.66
C GLU A 43 -12.60 11.51 -66.89
N ALA A 44 -12.60 12.84 -66.68
CA ALA A 44 -12.41 13.81 -67.75
C ALA A 44 -11.06 13.66 -68.46
N GLU A 45 -9.96 13.50 -67.71
CA GLU A 45 -8.62 13.22 -68.25
C GLU A 45 -8.56 11.87 -69.01
N ARG A 46 -9.26 10.84 -68.50
CA ARG A 46 -9.34 9.52 -69.15
C ARG A 46 -10.18 9.51 -70.42
N SER A 47 -11.11 10.45 -70.56
CA SER A 47 -11.96 10.63 -71.75
C SER A 47 -11.22 11.23 -72.95
N LEU A 48 -9.97 11.70 -72.75
CA LEU A 48 -9.18 12.43 -73.75
C LEU A 48 -8.05 11.59 -74.40
N GLN A 49 -7.96 10.28 -74.14
CA GLN A 49 -6.95 9.39 -74.73
C GLN A 49 -7.58 8.34 -75.67
N PRO A 50 -7.06 8.15 -76.91
CA PRO A 50 -7.60 7.16 -77.84
C PRO A 50 -7.38 5.71 -77.37
N GLN A 51 -8.34 4.84 -77.69
CA GLN A 51 -8.24 3.40 -77.46
C GLN A 51 -7.13 2.78 -78.33
N GLN A 52 -6.40 1.81 -77.76
CA GLN A 52 -5.80 0.74 -78.56
C GLN A 52 -5.97 -0.61 -77.83
N GLU A 53 -6.31 -1.63 -78.60
CA GLU A 53 -6.90 -2.89 -78.11
C GLU A 53 -5.90 -4.02 -77.82
N ALA A 54 -6.44 -5.04 -77.13
CA ALA A 54 -6.04 -6.45 -77.11
C ALA A 54 -4.80 -6.87 -76.28
N GLY A 55 -4.89 -7.95 -75.48
CA GLY A 55 -6.09 -8.72 -75.16
C GLY A 55 -5.90 -10.04 -74.41
N ARG A 56 -7.05 -10.70 -74.21
CA ARG A 56 -7.32 -12.10 -73.81
C ARG A 56 -7.06 -12.53 -72.35
N ARG A 57 -8.15 -13.07 -71.78
CA ARG A 57 -8.31 -13.72 -70.47
C ARG A 57 -7.80 -15.16 -70.51
N SER A 58 -7.50 -15.72 -69.34
CA SER A 58 -8.00 -17.04 -68.94
C SER A 58 -8.46 -17.01 -67.48
N MET A 59 -9.29 -17.99 -67.11
CA MET A 59 -10.03 -18.12 -65.86
C MET A 59 -9.93 -19.59 -65.46
N GLU A 60 -9.67 -19.91 -64.19
CA GLU A 60 -9.66 -21.29 -63.69
C GLU A 60 -10.13 -21.39 -62.23
N GLU A 61 -10.70 -22.53 -61.87
CA GLU A 61 -11.55 -22.73 -60.68
C GLU A 61 -10.95 -23.69 -59.63
N ARG A 62 -11.17 -23.38 -58.34
CA ARG A 62 -11.43 -24.36 -57.23
C ARG A 62 -10.34 -25.44 -56.98
N PRO A 63 -10.48 -26.44 -56.06
CA PRO A 63 -11.55 -26.76 -55.10
C PRO A 63 -11.09 -26.95 -53.61
N ALA A 64 -12.01 -27.46 -52.79
CA ALA A 64 -11.93 -27.61 -51.32
C ALA A 64 -11.21 -28.88 -50.80
N ARG A 65 -11.07 -28.99 -49.46
CA ARG A 65 -10.72 -30.22 -48.72
C ARG A 65 -11.77 -30.59 -47.66
N LYS A 66 -11.82 -31.88 -47.32
CA LYS A 66 -12.83 -32.54 -46.45
C LYS A 66 -12.28 -32.93 -45.06
N SER A 67 -13.20 -32.97 -44.10
CA SER A 67 -13.38 -33.90 -42.95
C SER A 67 -12.33 -35.00 -42.68
N SER A 68 -11.85 -35.12 -41.43
CA SER A 68 -12.30 -36.08 -40.38
C SER A 68 -11.54 -35.78 -39.06
N MET A 69 -11.78 -36.34 -37.85
CA MET A 69 -12.68 -37.38 -37.34
C MET A 69 -12.86 -37.22 -35.80
N ASP A 70 -13.92 -37.79 -35.23
CA ASP A 70 -14.29 -37.70 -33.79
C ASP A 70 -13.47 -38.59 -32.84
N LEU A 71 -13.59 -38.34 -31.52
CA LEU A 71 -13.65 -39.34 -30.44
C LEU A 71 -14.46 -38.77 -29.25
N ALA A 72 -15.27 -39.60 -28.58
CA ALA A 72 -16.34 -39.19 -27.64
C ALA A 72 -16.47 -40.13 -26.41
N LEU A 73 -17.47 -39.87 -25.53
CA LEU A 73 -17.93 -40.64 -24.34
C LEU A 73 -16.99 -40.54 -23.10
N ASP A 74 -17.39 -40.62 -21.81
CA ASP A 74 -18.68 -40.66 -21.04
C ASP A 74 -18.35 -40.52 -19.51
N ALA A 75 -19.23 -40.34 -18.51
CA ALA A 75 -20.61 -39.82 -18.35
C ALA A 75 -20.96 -39.69 -16.82
N ALA A 76 -22.22 -39.32 -16.50
CA ALA A 76 -22.90 -39.35 -15.17
C ALA A 76 -22.49 -38.30 -14.08
N GLY A 77 -23.42 -37.69 -13.33
CA GLY A 77 -24.90 -37.73 -13.40
C GLY A 77 -25.62 -36.91 -12.30
N ASP A 78 -26.88 -36.50 -12.58
CA ASP A 78 -28.04 -36.13 -11.72
C ASP A 78 -27.89 -35.15 -10.52
N ALA A 79 -28.59 -34.00 -10.52
CA ALA A 79 -29.96 -33.72 -9.97
C ALA A 79 -29.99 -33.63 -8.42
N TRP A 80 -30.71 -32.75 -7.71
CA TRP A 80 -31.99 -32.01 -7.89
C TRP A 80 -31.79 -30.57 -7.28
N GLY A 81 -32.61 -29.53 -7.43
CA GLY A 81 -33.96 -29.32 -7.99
C GLY A 81 -34.78 -28.43 -7.02
N MET A 82 -35.47 -27.38 -7.51
CA MET A 82 -36.74 -26.85 -6.95
C MET A 82 -37.26 -25.64 -7.75
N ASP A 83 -38.54 -25.73 -8.07
CA ASP A 83 -39.34 -24.92 -8.99
C ASP A 83 -39.77 -23.55 -8.42
N GLY A 84 -40.39 -22.73 -9.28
CA GLY A 84 -40.96 -21.43 -8.92
C GLY A 84 -41.71 -20.73 -10.06
N ASP A 85 -42.57 -21.45 -10.79
CA ASP A 85 -43.47 -20.88 -11.81
C ASP A 85 -44.50 -19.91 -11.18
N LEU A 86 -44.68 -18.74 -11.80
CA LEU A 86 -45.92 -17.95 -11.74
C LEU A 86 -46.06 -17.09 -13.01
N ASP A 87 -46.68 -17.65 -14.05
CA ASP A 87 -47.35 -16.86 -15.10
C ASP A 87 -48.69 -16.34 -14.55
N LEU A 88 -48.99 -15.06 -14.78
CA LEU A 88 -50.34 -14.50 -14.68
C LEU A 88 -50.50 -13.33 -15.66
N ASP A 89 -51.15 -13.65 -16.78
CA ASP A 89 -51.83 -12.73 -17.69
C ASP A 89 -53.15 -12.27 -17.07
N ASP A 90 -53.42 -10.96 -17.04
CA ASP A 90 -54.63 -10.40 -17.69
C ASP A 90 -54.50 -8.88 -17.89
N SER A 91 -55.16 -8.44 -18.96
CA SER A 91 -55.54 -7.09 -19.36
C SER A 91 -55.93 -6.11 -18.22
N LEU A 92 -55.71 -4.81 -18.43
CA LEU A 92 -56.81 -3.85 -18.66
C LEU A 92 -56.35 -2.40 -18.94
N THR A 93 -57.04 -1.80 -19.92
CA THR A 93 -57.36 -0.37 -20.12
C THR A 93 -56.25 0.68 -20.12
N ILE A 94 -56.08 1.25 -21.31
CA ILE A 94 -55.75 2.67 -21.53
C ILE A 94 -56.71 3.54 -20.73
N ASP A 95 -56.19 4.52 -19.98
CA ASP A 95 -56.97 5.68 -19.56
C ASP A 95 -56.14 6.96 -19.75
N ASP A 96 -56.77 7.94 -20.39
CA ASP A 96 -56.20 9.21 -20.84
C ASP A 96 -56.22 10.23 -19.68
N GLN A 97 -55.05 10.51 -19.08
CA GLN A 97 -54.89 11.65 -18.17
C GLN A 97 -53.62 12.44 -18.47
N SER A 98 -53.86 13.69 -18.87
CA SER A 98 -52.89 14.70 -19.27
C SER A 98 -51.81 14.98 -18.22
N LEU A 99 -50.56 14.78 -18.62
CA LEU A 99 -49.43 15.52 -18.06
C LEU A 99 -49.09 16.67 -19.02
N GLY A 100 -49.46 17.89 -18.62
CA GLY A 100 -49.20 19.10 -19.38
C GLY A 100 -47.70 19.37 -19.49
N MET A 101 -47.11 19.00 -20.62
CA MET A 101 -45.75 19.38 -21.01
C MET A 101 -45.82 20.72 -21.74
N ASP A 102 -45.40 21.81 -21.09
CA ASP A 102 -45.29 23.13 -21.71
C ASP A 102 -44.17 23.14 -22.77
N SER A 103 -44.51 22.69 -23.98
CA SER A 103 -43.61 22.60 -25.14
C SER A 103 -43.19 23.96 -25.73
N ALA A 104 -43.39 25.06 -25.00
CA ALA A 104 -43.06 26.43 -25.42
C ALA A 104 -41.69 26.93 -24.92
N ALA A 105 -41.01 26.18 -24.05
CA ALA A 105 -39.73 26.57 -23.46
C ALA A 105 -38.47 26.01 -24.18
N LEU A 106 -38.65 25.13 -25.17
CA LEU A 106 -37.55 24.40 -25.84
C LEU A 106 -37.28 24.81 -27.29
N GLU A 107 -38.08 25.71 -27.87
CA GLU A 107 -37.90 26.17 -29.26
C GLU A 107 -37.11 27.49 -29.39
N ASN A 108 -36.90 28.22 -28.30
CA ASN A 108 -36.29 29.57 -28.35
C ASN A 108 -34.75 29.60 -28.32
N ASP A 109 -34.09 28.48 -27.98
CA ASP A 109 -32.61 28.40 -27.92
C ASP A 109 -31.97 27.84 -29.21
N PHE A 110 -32.76 27.37 -30.18
CA PHE A 110 -32.24 26.87 -31.48
C PHE A 110 -32.44 27.85 -32.64
N ALA A 111 -33.17 28.96 -32.44
CA ALA A 111 -33.46 29.97 -33.47
C ALA A 111 -32.32 30.98 -33.70
N GLY A 112 -31.07 30.66 -33.29
CA GLY A 112 -29.91 31.55 -33.34
C GLY A 112 -28.76 31.11 -34.26
N LEU A 113 -28.86 29.96 -34.93
CA LEU A 113 -27.81 29.45 -35.83
C LEU A 113 -27.85 30.12 -37.20
N SER A 114 -27.39 31.38 -37.25
CA SER A 114 -27.05 32.05 -38.50
C SER A 114 -25.89 31.31 -39.18
N THR A 115 -26.04 30.97 -40.46
CA THR A 115 -25.01 30.29 -41.27
C THR A 115 -23.91 31.23 -41.77
N ASP A 116 -23.42 32.09 -40.89
CA ASP A 116 -22.08 32.68 -41.05
C ASP A 116 -21.04 31.62 -40.68
N ALA A 117 -19.91 31.61 -41.38
CA ALA A 117 -18.75 30.80 -41.05
C ALA A 117 -17.99 31.37 -39.83
N GLY A 118 -18.71 31.51 -38.72
CA GLY A 118 -18.20 32.02 -37.46
C GLY A 118 -17.10 31.09 -36.92
N PHE A 119 -15.94 31.67 -36.61
CA PHE A 119 -14.81 30.97 -36.03
C PHE A 119 -15.20 30.33 -34.68
N VAL A 120 -15.41 29.01 -34.67
CA VAL A 120 -15.71 28.25 -33.45
C VAL A 120 -14.41 27.99 -32.70
N ALA A 121 -14.12 28.83 -31.70
CA ALA A 121 -12.99 28.62 -30.81
C ALA A 121 -13.21 27.36 -29.95
N ALA A 122 -12.22 26.45 -29.93
CA ALA A 122 -12.26 25.28 -29.06
C ALA A 122 -12.28 25.69 -27.57
N PRO A 123 -13.09 25.03 -26.71
CA PRO A 123 -13.17 25.37 -25.30
C PRO A 123 -11.85 25.07 -24.56
N THR A 124 -11.44 25.98 -23.69
CA THR A 124 -10.26 25.78 -22.83
C THR A 124 -10.55 24.71 -21.77
N ALA A 125 -9.63 23.76 -21.61
CA ALA A 125 -9.75 22.70 -20.61
C ALA A 125 -9.84 23.28 -19.17
N GLY A 126 -10.77 22.76 -18.38
CA GLY A 126 -10.90 23.11 -16.96
C GLY A 126 -9.75 22.56 -16.10
N THR A 127 -9.63 23.07 -14.86
CA THR A 127 -8.67 22.51 -13.89
C THR A 127 -9.11 21.10 -13.49
N SER A 128 -8.23 20.11 -13.62
CA SER A 128 -8.52 18.73 -13.24
C SER A 128 -8.66 18.56 -11.72
N LEU A 129 -9.48 17.61 -11.29
CA LEU A 129 -9.73 17.35 -9.88
C LEU A 129 -8.45 16.99 -9.09
N ALA A 130 -7.55 16.23 -9.71
CA ALA A 130 -6.24 15.91 -9.15
C ALA A 130 -5.39 17.17 -8.83
N VAL A 131 -5.45 18.20 -9.67
CA VAL A 131 -4.77 19.48 -9.41
C VAL A 131 -5.44 20.27 -8.27
N GLN A 132 -6.76 20.16 -8.12
CA GLN A 132 -7.47 20.75 -6.98
C GLN A 132 -7.10 20.07 -5.66
N TRP A 133 -7.00 18.73 -5.63
CA TRP A 133 -6.56 17.97 -4.46
C TRP A 133 -5.16 18.37 -3.96
N VAL A 134 -4.20 18.49 -4.88
CA VAL A 134 -2.81 18.91 -4.58
C VAL A 134 -2.71 20.36 -4.06
N ARG A 135 -3.71 21.20 -4.34
CA ARG A 135 -3.79 22.58 -3.82
C ARG A 135 -4.50 22.66 -2.46
N ASN A 136 -5.50 21.81 -2.25
CA ASN A 136 -6.40 21.90 -1.10
C ASN A 136 -5.99 20.99 0.08
N SER A 137 -5.15 19.98 -0.16
CA SER A 137 -4.69 19.05 0.88
C SER A 137 -3.24 19.32 1.32
N SER A 138 -2.90 18.81 2.51
CA SER A 138 -1.53 18.72 3.02
C SER A 138 -1.15 17.29 3.42
N LEU A 139 -2.01 16.32 3.10
CA LEU A 139 -1.81 14.90 3.36
C LEU A 139 -1.03 14.26 2.22
N ALA A 140 0.07 13.56 2.53
CA ALA A 140 0.86 12.85 1.52
C ALA A 140 0.01 11.82 0.73
N ALA A 141 -0.95 11.16 1.41
CA ALA A 141 -1.92 10.26 0.80
C ALA A 141 -2.66 10.89 -0.39
N ASP A 142 -3.18 12.11 -0.21
CA ASP A 142 -4.01 12.79 -1.20
C ASP A 142 -3.19 13.20 -2.44
N HIS A 143 -1.94 13.61 -2.23
CA HIS A 143 -1.01 13.94 -3.31
C HIS A 143 -0.58 12.70 -4.12
N VAL A 144 -0.46 11.53 -3.46
CA VAL A 144 -0.20 10.26 -4.16
C VAL A 144 -1.43 9.79 -4.93
N ALA A 145 -2.63 9.87 -4.36
CA ALA A 145 -3.88 9.55 -5.06
C ALA A 145 -4.08 10.44 -6.30
N ALA A 146 -3.71 11.72 -6.22
CA ALA A 146 -3.67 12.65 -7.35
C ALA A 146 -2.56 12.37 -8.40
N GLY A 147 -1.65 11.43 -8.15
CA GLY A 147 -0.50 11.14 -9.01
C GLY A 147 0.69 12.11 -8.89
N SER A 148 0.62 13.10 -8.01
CA SER A 148 1.69 14.09 -7.79
C SER A 148 2.76 13.57 -6.82
N PHE A 149 3.47 12.51 -7.21
CA PHE A 149 4.43 11.84 -6.33
C PHE A 149 5.55 12.75 -5.83
N GLN A 150 6.01 13.71 -6.63
CA GLN A 150 7.06 14.66 -6.23
C GLN A 150 6.63 15.53 -5.05
N THR A 151 5.39 16.05 -5.05
CA THR A 151 4.89 16.89 -3.95
C THR A 151 4.59 16.05 -2.71
N ALA A 152 4.10 14.82 -2.88
CA ALA A 152 3.96 13.85 -1.78
C ALA A 152 5.32 13.53 -1.11
N MET A 153 6.38 13.31 -1.90
CA MET A 153 7.73 13.07 -1.37
C MET A 153 8.27 14.29 -0.60
N GLN A 154 8.04 15.51 -1.09
CA GLN A 154 8.41 16.74 -0.40
C GLN A 154 7.65 16.92 0.94
N LEU A 155 6.35 16.58 0.98
CA LEU A 155 5.56 16.57 2.21
C LEU A 155 6.11 15.56 3.23
N LEU A 156 6.34 14.31 2.82
CA LEU A 156 6.90 13.26 3.69
C LEU A 156 8.30 13.61 4.20
N HIS A 157 9.14 14.24 3.38
CA HIS A 157 10.45 14.73 3.82
C HIS A 157 10.30 15.78 4.94
N ARG A 158 9.44 16.78 4.75
CA ARG A 158 9.21 17.87 5.72
C ARG A 158 8.46 17.42 6.99
N GLN A 159 7.54 16.46 6.87
CA GLN A 159 6.70 15.99 7.97
C GLN A 159 7.39 14.93 8.82
N ILE A 160 8.03 13.94 8.21
CA ILE A 160 8.56 12.75 8.91
C ILE A 160 10.02 12.41 8.53
N GLY A 161 10.73 13.32 7.87
CA GLY A 161 12.18 13.22 7.65
C GLY A 161 12.60 12.10 6.69
N VAL A 162 11.72 11.66 5.79
CA VAL A 162 12.00 10.55 4.86
C VAL A 162 13.07 10.96 3.85
N ILE A 163 14.06 10.09 3.67
CA ILE A 163 15.12 10.20 2.65
C ILE A 163 15.12 8.97 1.75
N ASN A 164 14.89 7.78 2.31
CA ASN A 164 14.78 6.57 1.51
C ASN A 164 13.31 6.29 1.14
N PHE A 165 12.96 6.56 -0.11
CA PHE A 165 11.62 6.33 -0.66
C PHE A 165 11.45 4.97 -1.34
N GLU A 166 12.53 4.19 -1.51
CA GLU A 166 12.48 2.88 -2.17
C GLU A 166 11.48 1.89 -1.51
N PRO A 167 11.43 1.74 -0.16
CA PRO A 167 10.47 0.86 0.49
C PRO A 167 9.01 1.31 0.37
N LEU A 168 8.78 2.61 0.12
CA LEU A 168 7.43 3.17 0.03
C LEU A 168 6.80 2.96 -1.36
N LYS A 169 7.60 2.66 -2.39
CA LYS A 169 7.16 2.45 -3.78
C LYS A 169 5.91 1.55 -3.94
N PRO A 170 5.79 0.36 -3.32
CA PRO A 170 4.56 -0.44 -3.42
C PRO A 170 3.32 0.30 -2.90
N VAL A 171 3.43 1.02 -1.77
CA VAL A 171 2.32 1.77 -1.19
C VAL A 171 1.94 2.98 -2.07
N PHE A 172 2.94 3.69 -2.61
CA PHE A 172 2.71 4.77 -3.58
C PHE A 172 1.88 4.29 -4.79
N LEU A 173 2.26 3.13 -5.36
CA LEU A 173 1.54 2.55 -6.50
C LEU A 173 0.16 2.03 -6.10
N GLN A 174 0.00 1.41 -4.93
CA GLN A 174 -1.28 0.96 -4.39
C GLN A 174 -2.26 2.15 -4.27
N VAL A 175 -1.86 3.22 -3.58
CA VAL A 175 -2.71 4.41 -3.37
C VAL A 175 -3.08 5.09 -4.68
N TYR A 176 -2.12 5.27 -5.61
CA TYR A 176 -2.41 5.83 -6.93
C TYR A 176 -3.37 4.96 -7.76
N SER A 177 -3.14 3.64 -7.78
CA SER A 177 -3.98 2.71 -8.56
C SER A 177 -5.41 2.62 -8.03
N GLY A 178 -5.62 2.77 -6.72
CA GLY A 178 -6.94 2.78 -6.10
C GLY A 178 -7.67 4.14 -6.11
N GLY A 179 -6.99 5.23 -6.47
CA GLY A 179 -7.58 6.59 -6.50
C GLY A 179 -8.46 6.88 -7.73
N SER A 180 -8.41 6.04 -8.76
CA SER A 180 -9.17 6.26 -10.01
C SER A 180 -9.77 4.98 -10.58
N ALA A 181 -11.03 5.06 -11.03
CA ALA A 181 -11.68 4.03 -11.82
C ALA A 181 -11.59 4.34 -13.33
N SER A 182 -11.79 3.32 -14.16
CA SER A 182 -11.79 3.42 -15.62
C SER A 182 -13.15 2.98 -16.16
N LEU A 183 -13.92 3.91 -16.72
CA LEU A 183 -15.27 3.68 -17.25
C LEU A 183 -15.23 3.63 -18.78
N PRO A 184 -15.54 2.49 -19.43
CA PRO A 184 -15.73 2.47 -20.87
C PRO A 184 -16.98 3.28 -21.24
N THR A 185 -16.88 4.13 -22.27
CA THR A 185 -17.96 5.02 -22.70
C THR A 185 -18.58 4.56 -24.02
N GLN A 186 -17.83 4.65 -25.12
CA GLN A 186 -18.23 4.24 -26.46
C GLN A 186 -17.22 3.27 -27.06
N GLY A 187 -17.67 2.40 -27.98
CA GLY A 187 -16.79 1.49 -28.70
C GLY A 187 -15.72 2.25 -29.49
N ASN A 188 -14.48 1.75 -29.48
CA ASN A 188 -13.29 2.35 -30.09
C ASN A 188 -12.83 3.70 -29.50
N CYS A 189 -13.48 4.24 -28.46
CA CYS A 189 -13.00 5.41 -27.72
C CYS A 189 -12.15 5.00 -26.50
N PRO A 190 -11.15 5.81 -26.09
CA PRO A 190 -10.45 5.61 -24.82
C PRO A 190 -11.43 5.66 -23.63
N PRO A 191 -11.26 4.81 -22.60
CA PRO A 191 -12.12 4.85 -21.42
C PRO A 191 -11.91 6.14 -20.62
N LEU A 192 -12.97 6.63 -20.01
CA LEU A 192 -12.93 7.79 -19.14
C LEU A 192 -12.32 7.42 -17.78
N ARG A 193 -11.30 8.15 -17.34
CA ARG A 193 -10.79 8.04 -15.97
C ARG A 193 -11.71 8.83 -15.02
N ALA A 194 -12.42 8.12 -14.15
CA ALA A 194 -13.21 8.69 -13.08
C ALA A 194 -12.39 8.74 -11.78
N TRP A 195 -12.26 9.92 -11.19
CA TRP A 195 -11.56 10.11 -9.92
C TRP A 195 -12.48 9.78 -8.74
N LEU A 196 -12.04 8.85 -7.88
CA LEU A 196 -12.82 8.41 -6.72
C LEU A 196 -12.64 9.37 -5.55
N GLN A 197 -13.73 9.74 -4.90
CA GLN A 197 -13.77 10.70 -3.80
C GLN A 197 -14.20 10.00 -2.51
N ARG A 198 -13.62 10.41 -1.36
CA ARG A 198 -14.01 9.86 -0.04
C ARG A 198 -15.22 10.56 0.56
N ASN A 199 -15.27 11.89 0.47
CA ASN A 199 -16.19 12.77 1.18
C ASN A 199 -16.75 13.84 0.22
N ASP A 200 -17.89 14.44 0.57
CA ASP A 200 -18.55 15.52 -0.21
C ASP A 200 -17.67 16.77 -0.43
N VAL A 201 -16.63 16.94 0.40
CA VAL A 201 -15.59 17.99 0.29
C VAL A 201 -14.65 17.75 -0.91
N SER A 202 -14.95 16.74 -1.75
CA SER A 202 -14.18 16.37 -2.93
C SER A 202 -12.71 16.11 -2.62
N GLN A 203 -12.45 15.23 -1.66
CA GLN A 203 -11.12 14.72 -1.33
C GLN A 203 -10.93 13.32 -1.92
N PRO A 204 -9.70 12.90 -2.28
CA PRO A 204 -9.47 11.60 -2.92
C PRO A 204 -9.81 10.42 -2.00
N ALA A 205 -10.32 9.35 -2.62
CA ALA A 205 -10.37 8.04 -2.00
C ALA A 205 -8.94 7.47 -1.82
N VAL A 206 -8.68 6.87 -0.65
CA VAL A 206 -7.36 6.37 -0.27
C VAL A 206 -7.43 4.87 -0.03
N ALA A 207 -6.63 4.10 -0.76
CA ALA A 207 -6.65 2.62 -0.75
C ALA A 207 -5.89 1.98 0.44
N VAL A 208 -5.85 2.68 1.59
CA VAL A 208 -5.23 2.25 2.85
C VAL A 208 -6.16 2.68 3.99
N SER A 209 -6.58 1.73 4.83
CA SER A 209 -7.46 1.99 5.97
C SER A 209 -6.83 1.55 7.28
N PHE A 210 -7.16 2.25 8.37
CA PHE A 210 -6.67 1.90 9.71
C PHE A 210 -7.09 0.47 10.11
N ALA A 211 -8.32 0.06 9.76
CA ALA A 211 -8.83 -1.29 10.03
C ALA A 211 -7.97 -2.39 9.37
N ALA A 212 -7.53 -2.19 8.12
CA ALA A 212 -6.67 -3.14 7.42
C ALA A 212 -5.30 -3.28 8.11
N LEU A 213 -4.71 -2.17 8.58
CA LEU A 213 -3.43 -2.23 9.32
C LEU A 213 -3.56 -2.89 10.70
N VAL A 214 -4.73 -2.80 11.34
CA VAL A 214 -5.03 -3.50 12.59
C VAL A 214 -5.19 -5.01 12.38
N GLU A 215 -5.78 -5.46 11.26
CA GLU A 215 -5.77 -6.88 10.91
C GLU A 215 -4.35 -7.38 10.61
N GLU A 216 -3.56 -6.64 9.83
CA GLU A 216 -2.15 -6.96 9.54
C GLU A 216 -1.31 -7.09 10.83
N LEU A 217 -1.59 -6.25 11.84
CA LEU A 217 -0.96 -6.35 13.16
C LEU A 217 -1.32 -7.65 13.89
N LYS A 218 -2.56 -8.16 13.74
CA LYS A 218 -2.94 -9.46 14.30
C LYS A 218 -2.17 -10.62 13.62
N HIS A 219 -1.85 -10.49 12.34
CA HIS A 219 -0.95 -11.45 11.67
C HIS A 219 0.46 -11.39 12.26
N ALA A 220 1.02 -10.19 12.48
CA ALA A 220 2.30 -10.03 13.17
C ALA A 220 2.30 -10.68 14.58
N TYR A 221 1.25 -10.51 15.38
CA TYR A 221 1.15 -11.15 16.70
C TYR A 221 1.12 -12.69 16.63
N ARG A 222 0.38 -13.26 15.67
CA ARG A 222 0.35 -14.72 15.45
C ARG A 222 1.73 -15.24 15.06
N SER A 223 2.43 -14.54 14.16
CA SER A 223 3.79 -14.89 13.73
C SER A 223 4.82 -14.76 14.87
N PHE A 224 4.67 -13.78 15.76
CA PHE A 224 5.55 -13.64 16.94
C PHE A 224 5.36 -14.81 17.92
N THR A 225 4.11 -15.17 18.23
CA THR A 225 3.81 -16.37 19.04
C THR A 225 4.33 -17.66 18.36
N GLY A 226 4.31 -17.71 17.02
CA GLY A 226 4.89 -18.79 16.22
C GLY A 226 6.42 -18.76 16.06
N ALA A 227 7.11 -17.82 16.71
CA ALA A 227 8.56 -17.59 16.61
C ALA A 227 9.10 -17.30 15.19
N LYS A 228 8.25 -16.83 14.27
CA LYS A 228 8.61 -16.46 12.90
C LYS A 228 8.98 -14.96 12.82
N PHE A 229 10.13 -14.60 13.36
CA PHE A 229 10.50 -13.19 13.53
C PHE A 229 10.70 -12.41 12.21
N ASP A 230 11.05 -13.08 11.11
CA ASP A 230 11.15 -12.46 9.79
C ASP A 230 9.78 -12.10 9.19
N ASP A 231 8.77 -12.95 9.40
CA ASP A 231 7.37 -12.66 9.05
C ASP A 231 6.87 -11.45 9.86
N VAL A 232 7.13 -11.42 11.18
CA VAL A 232 6.78 -10.28 12.05
C VAL A 232 7.43 -9.00 11.55
N ARG A 233 8.73 -9.04 11.22
CA ARG A 233 9.45 -7.90 10.66
C ARG A 233 8.79 -7.40 9.39
N THR A 234 8.43 -8.30 8.47
CA THR A 234 7.80 -7.97 7.20
C THR A 234 6.44 -7.29 7.40
N HIS A 235 5.55 -7.87 8.22
CA HIS A 235 4.25 -7.28 8.55
C HIS A 235 4.39 -5.91 9.24
N CYS A 236 5.23 -5.79 10.27
CA CYS A 236 5.41 -4.52 10.98
C CYS A 236 6.09 -3.43 10.12
N GLN A 237 6.98 -3.79 9.21
CA GLN A 237 7.55 -2.83 8.23
C GLN A 237 6.49 -2.39 7.22
N SER A 238 5.69 -3.31 6.68
CA SER A 238 4.56 -2.99 5.80
C SER A 238 3.59 -1.99 6.45
N ILE A 239 3.21 -2.22 7.71
CA ILE A 239 2.36 -1.30 8.48
C ILE A 239 3.04 0.07 8.66
N LEU A 240 4.32 0.11 9.06
CA LEU A 240 5.06 1.37 9.18
C LEU A 240 5.20 2.13 7.85
N HIS A 241 5.24 1.44 6.71
CA HIS A 241 5.32 2.07 5.39
C HIS A 241 3.94 2.52 4.87
N ALA A 242 2.86 1.91 5.36
CA ALA A 242 1.48 2.29 5.03
C ALA A 242 0.92 3.45 5.87
N ILE A 243 1.29 3.57 7.15
CA ILE A 243 0.81 4.60 8.09
C ILE A 243 0.88 6.05 7.55
N PRO A 244 1.96 6.52 6.87
CA PRO A 244 2.04 7.88 6.34
C PRO A 244 1.02 8.18 5.21
N PHE A 245 0.33 7.16 4.70
CA PHE A 245 -0.68 7.27 3.66
C PHE A 245 -2.10 7.05 4.20
N LEU A 246 -2.30 7.01 5.53
CA LEU A 246 -3.64 7.08 6.11
C LEU A 246 -4.20 8.50 6.00
N ALA A 247 -5.48 8.60 5.63
CA ALA A 247 -6.30 9.79 5.79
C ALA A 247 -7.36 9.50 6.86
N VAL A 248 -7.45 10.38 7.85
CA VAL A 248 -8.22 10.19 9.08
C VAL A 248 -8.97 11.48 9.42
N ASP A 249 -10.27 11.38 9.71
CA ASP A 249 -11.10 12.57 9.93
C ASP A 249 -10.97 13.14 11.36
N SER A 250 -10.71 12.30 12.38
CA SER A 250 -10.65 12.73 13.79
C SER A 250 -9.26 12.75 14.41
N LYS A 251 -9.07 13.63 15.41
CA LYS A 251 -7.82 13.70 16.21
C LYS A 251 -7.63 12.46 17.07
N GLU A 252 -8.70 11.89 17.62
CA GLU A 252 -8.65 10.66 18.42
C GLU A 252 -8.12 9.46 17.62
N GLU A 253 -8.53 9.34 16.36
CA GLU A 253 -8.00 8.29 15.47
C GLU A 253 -6.55 8.57 15.06
N ALA A 254 -6.16 9.83 14.88
CA ALA A 254 -4.76 10.19 14.68
C ALA A 254 -3.87 9.79 15.89
N GLU A 255 -4.40 9.84 17.12
CA GLU A 255 -3.72 9.29 18.30
C GLU A 255 -3.66 7.75 18.28
N LYS A 256 -4.74 7.06 17.88
CA LYS A 256 -4.72 5.60 17.67
C LYS A 256 -3.68 5.17 16.63
N VAL A 257 -3.48 5.95 15.56
CA VAL A 257 -2.42 5.74 14.55
C VAL A 257 -1.02 5.93 15.15
N LYS A 258 -0.79 6.94 16.00
CA LYS A 258 0.47 7.13 16.73
C LYS A 258 0.75 5.96 17.72
N GLY A 259 -0.30 5.43 18.34
CA GLY A 259 -0.23 4.22 19.16
C GLY A 259 0.20 3.00 18.34
N LEU A 260 -0.42 2.78 17.17
CA LEU A 260 -0.06 1.70 16.23
C LEU A 260 1.42 1.81 15.78
N LEU A 261 1.88 3.01 15.42
CA LEU A 261 3.28 3.27 15.07
C LEU A 261 4.24 2.91 16.21
N THR A 262 3.88 3.26 17.45
CA THR A 262 4.67 2.92 18.65
C THR A 262 4.75 1.41 18.84
N VAL A 263 3.62 0.70 18.73
CA VAL A 263 3.61 -0.77 18.80
C VAL A 263 4.48 -1.38 17.71
N CYS A 264 4.35 -0.97 16.45
CA CYS A 264 5.16 -1.51 15.35
C CYS A 264 6.67 -1.26 15.55
N ARG A 265 7.07 -0.10 16.10
CA ARG A 265 8.47 0.18 16.50
C ARG A 265 8.96 -0.84 17.53
N GLU A 266 8.21 -1.05 18.61
CA GLU A 266 8.61 -1.92 19.72
C GLU A 266 8.75 -3.37 19.27
N TYR A 267 7.85 -3.86 18.43
CA TYR A 267 7.95 -5.21 17.85
C TYR A 267 9.14 -5.35 16.89
N LEU A 268 9.46 -4.33 16.08
CA LEU A 268 10.63 -4.35 15.21
C LEU A 268 11.95 -4.30 16.00
N LEU A 269 12.01 -3.46 17.04
CA LEU A 269 13.16 -3.39 17.94
C LEU A 269 13.35 -4.74 18.66
N ALA A 270 12.28 -5.30 19.20
CA ALA A 270 12.23 -6.64 19.81
C ALA A 270 12.74 -7.74 18.86
N CYS A 271 12.28 -7.76 17.60
CA CYS A 271 12.77 -8.71 16.60
C CYS A 271 14.26 -8.53 16.27
N ARG A 272 14.76 -7.29 16.21
CA ARG A 272 16.19 -7.01 15.96
C ARG A 272 17.07 -7.44 17.15
N ILE A 273 16.70 -7.10 18.39
CA ILE A 273 17.41 -7.60 19.59
C ILE A 273 17.39 -9.13 19.61
N ARG A 274 16.26 -9.75 19.28
CA ARG A 274 16.13 -11.22 19.26
C ARG A 274 17.06 -11.86 18.23
N ALA A 275 17.30 -11.21 17.09
CA ALA A 275 18.27 -11.66 16.09
C ALA A 275 19.72 -11.57 16.62
N GLU A 276 20.10 -10.45 17.25
CA GLU A 276 21.43 -10.31 17.89
C GLU A 276 21.65 -11.34 19.01
N VAL A 277 20.63 -11.63 19.83
CA VAL A 277 20.68 -12.69 20.86
C VAL A 277 20.86 -14.10 20.24
N ALA A 278 20.46 -14.31 18.98
CA ALA A 278 20.77 -15.53 18.24
C ALA A 278 22.19 -15.52 17.64
N ALA A 279 22.65 -14.35 17.17
CA ALA A 279 23.96 -14.16 16.55
C ALA A 279 25.13 -14.18 17.56
N VAL A 280 24.86 -13.87 18.84
CA VAL A 280 25.84 -13.90 19.95
C VAL A 280 25.48 -15.01 20.95
N PRO A 281 25.92 -16.27 20.76
CA PRO A 281 25.67 -17.35 21.71
C PRO A 281 26.34 -17.12 23.07
N LEU A 282 25.77 -17.72 24.13
CA LEU A 282 26.30 -17.65 25.50
C LEU A 282 27.76 -18.14 25.61
N GLU A 283 28.18 -19.05 24.74
CA GLU A 283 29.54 -19.62 24.72
C GLU A 283 30.59 -18.64 24.15
N SER A 284 30.17 -17.66 23.34
CA SER A 284 31.05 -16.68 22.70
C SER A 284 31.21 -15.43 23.55
N ASP A 285 30.08 -14.81 23.94
CA ASP A 285 30.05 -13.67 24.85
C ASP A 285 28.83 -13.77 25.79
N PRO A 286 29.00 -14.37 26.99
CA PRO A 286 27.92 -14.51 27.95
C PRO A 286 27.46 -13.17 28.51
N LYS A 287 28.35 -12.16 28.65
CA LYS A 287 27.98 -10.83 29.14
C LYS A 287 27.00 -10.18 28.17
N ARG A 288 27.39 -10.11 26.90
CA ARG A 288 26.59 -9.44 25.87
C ARG A 288 25.26 -10.15 25.60
N ASN A 289 25.24 -11.49 25.65
CA ASN A 289 23.99 -12.23 25.53
C ASN A 289 23.00 -11.91 26.68
N ILE A 290 23.48 -11.82 27.92
CA ILE A 290 22.64 -11.49 29.08
C ILE A 290 22.12 -10.05 28.99
N GLU A 291 22.97 -9.09 28.61
CA GLU A 291 22.58 -7.68 28.41
C GLU A 291 21.47 -7.56 27.36
N LEU A 292 21.68 -8.09 26.16
CA LEU A 292 20.68 -8.08 25.09
C LEU A 292 19.39 -8.79 25.52
N SER A 293 19.51 -9.92 26.23
CA SER A 293 18.35 -10.62 26.79
C SER A 293 17.62 -9.79 27.84
N ALA A 294 18.33 -8.98 28.64
CA ALA A 294 17.75 -8.08 29.64
C ALA A 294 17.01 -6.91 28.98
N TYR A 295 17.63 -6.26 27.99
CA TYR A 295 16.99 -5.17 27.24
C TYR A 295 15.72 -5.64 26.51
N PHE A 296 15.73 -6.87 25.98
CA PHE A 296 14.54 -7.51 25.38
C PHE A 296 13.35 -7.65 26.34
N THR A 297 13.56 -7.65 27.67
CA THR A 297 12.48 -7.64 28.67
C THR A 297 11.87 -6.25 28.94
N HIS A 298 12.38 -5.19 28.29
CA HIS A 298 11.90 -3.81 28.45
C HIS A 298 11.18 -3.26 27.21
N CYS A 299 11.16 -4.00 26.10
CA CYS A 299 10.33 -3.66 24.95
C CYS A 299 8.84 -3.70 25.35
N GLU A 300 8.06 -2.70 24.93
CA GLU A 300 6.64 -2.57 25.31
C GLU A 300 5.76 -3.50 24.46
N LEU A 301 5.86 -4.80 24.74
CA LEU A 301 5.14 -5.87 24.05
C LEU A 301 3.84 -6.24 24.77
N GLN A 302 2.92 -6.90 24.05
CA GLN A 302 1.73 -7.48 24.68
C GLN A 302 2.14 -8.57 25.70
N LEU A 303 1.37 -8.70 26.78
CA LEU A 303 1.67 -9.61 27.91
C LEU A 303 2.09 -11.04 27.49
N PRO A 304 1.39 -11.75 26.57
CA PRO A 304 1.81 -13.08 26.12
C PRO A 304 3.21 -13.14 25.50
N HIS A 305 3.63 -12.06 24.84
CA HIS A 305 4.95 -11.92 24.22
C HIS A 305 6.00 -11.49 25.25
N LEU A 306 5.68 -10.59 26.17
CA LEU A 306 6.55 -10.21 27.30
C LEU A 306 6.87 -11.41 28.20
N VAL A 307 5.90 -12.28 28.47
CA VAL A 307 6.10 -13.55 29.20
C VAL A 307 7.12 -14.46 28.48
N LEU A 308 7.13 -14.47 27.14
CA LEU A 308 8.12 -15.21 26.36
C LEU A 308 9.53 -14.59 26.47
N THR A 309 9.66 -13.25 26.42
CA THR A 309 10.97 -12.58 26.54
C THR A 309 11.59 -12.80 27.93
N LEU A 310 10.81 -12.61 29.00
CA LEU A 310 11.22 -12.87 30.39
C LEU A 310 11.65 -14.33 30.62
N LYS A 311 10.94 -15.30 30.04
CA LYS A 311 11.32 -16.72 30.10
C LYS A 311 12.69 -16.97 29.46
N ILE A 312 12.97 -16.35 28.31
CA ILE A 312 14.26 -16.49 27.61
C ILE A 312 15.38 -15.84 28.45
N ALA A 313 15.18 -14.60 28.91
CA ALA A 313 16.15 -13.87 29.72
C ALA A 313 16.48 -14.60 31.04
N MET A 314 15.46 -15.09 31.76
CA MET A 314 15.62 -15.94 32.94
C MET A 314 16.48 -17.19 32.64
N THR A 315 16.22 -17.85 31.51
CA THR A 315 16.93 -19.09 31.14
C THR A 315 18.39 -18.81 30.78
N ASN A 316 18.68 -17.72 30.06
CA ASN A 316 20.03 -17.35 29.66
C ASN A 316 20.86 -16.87 30.86
N ALA A 317 20.31 -15.97 31.68
CA ALA A 317 20.98 -15.45 32.88
C ALA A 317 21.31 -16.57 33.89
N PHE A 318 20.39 -17.52 34.10
CA PHE A 318 20.63 -18.65 35.01
C PHE A 318 21.69 -19.64 34.48
N LYS A 319 21.78 -19.85 33.16
CA LYS A 319 22.83 -20.69 32.56
C LYS A 319 24.22 -20.07 32.66
N ALA A 320 24.31 -18.74 32.61
CA ALA A 320 25.56 -17.99 32.65
C ALA A 320 25.98 -17.50 34.05
N GLY A 321 25.55 -18.20 35.12
CA GLY A 321 25.99 -17.90 36.50
C GLY A 321 25.48 -16.57 37.10
N ASN A 322 24.58 -15.86 36.41
CA ASN A 322 24.07 -14.55 36.82
C ASN A 322 22.74 -14.67 37.58
N PHE A 323 22.83 -15.13 38.83
CA PHE A 323 21.68 -15.49 39.64
C PHE A 323 20.88 -14.28 40.16
N ILE A 324 21.51 -13.15 40.46
CA ILE A 324 20.80 -11.97 40.97
C ILE A 324 19.89 -11.38 39.88
N THR A 325 20.38 -11.27 38.64
CA THR A 325 19.56 -10.81 37.50
C THR A 325 18.50 -11.85 37.12
N ALA A 326 18.83 -13.15 37.16
CA ALA A 326 17.84 -14.20 36.94
C ALA A 326 16.69 -14.15 37.97
N ALA A 327 17.00 -13.87 39.24
CA ALA A 327 16.00 -13.71 40.30
C ALA A 327 15.07 -12.50 40.06
N SER A 328 15.60 -11.36 39.59
CA SER A 328 14.77 -10.22 39.14
C SER A 328 13.79 -10.63 38.04
N PHE A 329 14.28 -11.28 36.96
CA PHE A 329 13.41 -11.75 35.88
C PHE A 329 12.36 -12.76 36.36
N CYS A 330 12.70 -13.66 37.30
CA CYS A 330 11.74 -14.57 37.93
C CYS A 330 10.64 -13.82 38.70
N ARG A 331 10.97 -12.78 39.47
CA ARG A 331 9.98 -11.98 40.23
C ARG A 331 9.03 -11.25 39.29
N ARG A 332 9.57 -10.49 38.33
CA ARG A 332 8.79 -9.81 37.27
C ARG A 332 7.89 -10.78 36.49
N LEU A 333 8.38 -11.99 36.18
CA LEU A 333 7.59 -13.03 35.51
C LEU A 333 6.46 -13.59 36.39
N LEU A 334 6.64 -13.66 37.71
CA LEU A 334 5.64 -14.16 38.67
C LEU A 334 4.64 -13.06 39.10
N GLU A 335 4.98 -11.79 38.95
CA GLU A 335 4.10 -10.64 39.18
C GLU A 335 3.02 -10.48 38.10
N ILE A 336 3.25 -10.99 36.89
CA ILE A 336 2.26 -10.97 35.79
C ILE A 336 1.04 -11.83 36.18
N PRO A 337 -0.18 -11.25 36.32
CA PRO A 337 -1.35 -11.98 36.83
C PRO A 337 -1.72 -13.21 35.99
N GLU A 338 -1.58 -13.12 34.67
CA GLU A 338 -1.82 -14.22 33.74
C GLU A 338 -0.92 -15.43 34.04
N VAL A 339 0.35 -15.22 34.40
CA VAL A 339 1.30 -16.30 34.74
C VAL A 339 1.04 -16.84 36.14
N ALA A 340 0.60 -15.97 37.07
CA ALA A 340 0.30 -16.35 38.44
C ALA A 340 -0.96 -17.24 38.56
N GLN A 341 -1.99 -16.95 37.76
CA GLN A 341 -3.34 -17.52 37.90
C GLN A 341 -3.73 -18.53 36.79
N HIS A 342 -3.26 -18.36 35.55
CA HIS A 342 -3.82 -19.13 34.42
C HIS A 342 -3.21 -20.55 34.31
N PRO A 343 -4.03 -21.63 34.27
CA PRO A 343 -3.56 -23.03 34.30
C PRO A 343 -2.53 -23.38 33.20
N ARG A 344 -2.62 -22.76 32.02
CA ARG A 344 -1.67 -22.93 30.90
C ARG A 344 -0.21 -22.66 31.30
N HIS A 345 0.03 -21.79 32.29
CA HIS A 345 1.37 -21.38 32.71
C HIS A 345 1.88 -22.09 33.96
N GLU A 346 1.16 -23.08 34.52
CA GLU A 346 1.56 -23.77 35.76
C GLU A 346 2.99 -24.34 35.69
N LYS A 347 3.35 -24.99 34.58
CA LYS A 347 4.71 -25.53 34.35
C LYS A 347 5.78 -24.43 34.34
N LEU A 348 5.46 -23.25 33.80
CA LEU A 348 6.36 -22.10 33.78
C LEU A 348 6.50 -21.50 35.19
N ARG A 349 5.38 -21.33 35.91
CA ARG A 349 5.31 -20.84 37.30
C ARG A 349 6.13 -21.72 38.25
N LEU A 350 5.98 -23.04 38.18
CA LEU A 350 6.77 -24.00 38.96
C LEU A 350 8.27 -23.94 38.62
N THR A 351 8.60 -23.79 37.33
CA THR A 351 10.00 -23.63 36.90
C THR A 351 10.61 -22.34 37.43
N ALA A 352 9.91 -21.20 37.26
CA ALA A 352 10.36 -19.90 37.74
C ALA A 352 10.55 -19.87 39.26
N ARG A 353 9.64 -20.48 40.04
CA ARG A 353 9.80 -20.61 41.50
C ARG A 353 11.02 -21.45 41.90
N LYS A 354 11.30 -22.56 41.19
CA LYS A 354 12.50 -23.39 41.42
C LYS A 354 13.79 -22.65 41.08
N VAL A 355 13.80 -21.93 39.94
CA VAL A 355 14.94 -21.10 39.51
C VAL A 355 15.18 -19.99 40.53
N LEU A 356 14.14 -19.27 40.96
CA LEU A 356 14.22 -18.23 41.99
C LEU A 356 14.81 -18.76 43.31
N GLN A 357 14.28 -19.87 43.85
CA GLN A 357 14.79 -20.47 45.09
C GLN A 357 16.27 -20.90 45.01
N LYS A 358 16.75 -21.34 43.83
CA LYS A 358 18.17 -21.66 43.66
C LYS A 358 19.01 -20.39 43.47
N ALA A 359 18.52 -19.43 42.70
CA ALA A 359 19.18 -18.16 42.45
C ALA A 359 19.36 -17.33 43.74
N GLU A 360 18.36 -17.33 44.62
CA GLU A 360 18.42 -16.66 45.94
C GLU A 360 19.36 -17.36 46.93
N LYS A 361 19.64 -18.65 46.75
CA LYS A 361 20.65 -19.38 47.55
C LYS A 361 22.08 -19.10 47.10
N GLU A 362 22.30 -18.92 45.79
CA GLU A 362 23.64 -18.62 45.26
C GLU A 362 23.97 -17.12 45.31
N ALA A 363 22.95 -16.24 45.19
CA ALA A 363 22.98 -14.80 45.45
C ALA A 363 24.18 -14.02 44.85
N ARG A 364 24.72 -14.49 43.73
CA ARG A 364 25.93 -13.97 43.06
C ARG A 364 25.70 -13.76 41.57
N ASN A 365 26.49 -12.87 40.98
CA ASN A 365 26.65 -12.77 39.53
C ASN A 365 28.10 -13.08 39.18
N GLU A 366 28.31 -13.99 38.24
CA GLU A 366 29.63 -14.32 37.69
C GLU A 366 30.13 -13.25 36.70
N HIS A 367 29.20 -12.54 36.06
CA HIS A 367 29.46 -11.55 35.04
C HIS A 367 28.84 -10.20 35.39
N ALA A 368 29.67 -9.17 35.50
CA ALA A 368 29.21 -7.78 35.50
C ALA A 368 28.63 -7.44 34.11
N VAL A 369 27.38 -6.98 34.10
CA VAL A 369 26.58 -6.60 32.91
C VAL A 369 26.10 -5.16 33.07
N ASP A 370 26.04 -4.40 31.97
CA ASP A 370 25.53 -3.01 32.00
C ASP A 370 24.00 -2.96 32.02
N TYR A 371 23.39 -3.53 33.06
CA TYR A 371 21.94 -3.59 33.21
C TYR A 371 21.52 -3.38 34.67
N GLN A 372 20.58 -2.46 34.88
CA GLN A 372 20.06 -2.04 36.19
C GLN A 372 18.52 -1.96 36.13
N ASP A 373 17.85 -2.99 36.64
CA ASP A 373 16.38 -3.16 36.67
C ASP A 373 15.65 -2.00 37.38
N SER A 374 16.33 -1.28 38.29
CA SER A 374 15.76 -0.17 39.06
C SER A 374 15.80 1.20 38.36
N LYS A 375 16.46 1.32 37.20
CA LYS A 375 16.61 2.61 36.50
C LYS A 375 15.93 2.55 35.13
N PRO A 376 15.00 3.47 34.80
CA PRO A 376 14.46 3.56 33.46
C PRO A 376 15.55 3.97 32.47
N PHE A 377 15.54 3.34 31.31
CA PHE A 377 16.43 3.62 30.19
C PHE A 377 15.64 3.50 28.87
N VAL A 378 16.14 4.14 27.83
CA VAL A 378 15.69 3.92 26.45
C VAL A 378 16.81 3.20 25.70
N LEU A 379 16.48 2.19 24.89
CA LEU A 379 17.49 1.42 24.18
C LEU A 379 17.93 2.15 22.88
N ASP A 380 19.23 2.27 22.65
CA ASP A 380 19.76 2.65 21.33
C ASP A 380 19.41 1.56 20.30
N ALA A 381 18.67 1.94 19.26
CA ALA A 381 18.23 1.02 18.22
C ALA A 381 19.32 0.63 17.20
N ARG A 382 20.55 1.14 17.31
CA ARG A 382 21.71 0.65 16.52
C ARG A 382 22.64 -0.25 17.34
N ASN A 383 23.21 0.26 18.43
CA ASN A 383 24.21 -0.46 19.21
C ASN A 383 23.59 -1.34 20.31
N PHE A 384 22.28 -1.29 20.55
CA PHE A 384 21.59 -2.01 21.64
C PHE A 384 22.29 -1.80 22.99
N THR A 385 22.53 -0.53 23.33
CA THR A 385 23.07 -0.07 24.61
C THR A 385 22.03 0.81 25.32
N PRO A 386 21.91 0.75 26.66
CA PRO A 386 20.91 1.50 27.40
C PRO A 386 21.32 2.98 27.52
N ILE A 387 20.42 3.88 27.14
CA ILE A 387 20.51 5.32 27.39
C ILE A 387 19.70 5.60 28.66
N TYR A 388 20.39 5.67 29.80
CA TYR A 388 19.79 5.99 31.09
C TYR A 388 19.29 7.44 31.16
N LEU A 389 18.31 7.69 32.04
CA LEU A 389 17.72 9.01 32.27
C LEU A 389 18.81 10.09 32.50
N GLY A 390 18.82 11.14 31.67
CA GLY A 390 19.84 12.20 31.68
C GLY A 390 20.94 12.04 30.62
N GLY A 391 21.03 10.90 29.94
CA GLY A 391 21.79 10.76 28.70
C GLY A 391 21.18 11.60 27.57
N LYS A 392 22.02 12.06 26.63
CA LYS A 392 21.57 12.77 25.43
C LYS A 392 21.12 11.76 24.37
N ASP A 393 19.83 11.64 24.13
CA ASP A 393 19.27 10.83 23.04
C ASP A 393 18.94 11.66 21.80
N VAL A 394 19.03 11.04 20.63
CA VAL A 394 18.56 11.60 19.36
C VAL A 394 17.53 10.64 18.78
N ARG A 395 16.34 11.14 18.43
CA ARG A 395 15.23 10.30 17.98
C ARG A 395 15.02 10.35 16.47
N CYS A 396 14.46 9.28 15.93
CA CYS A 396 13.88 9.28 14.60
C CYS A 396 12.60 10.14 14.58
N PRO A 397 12.46 11.13 13.67
CA PRO A 397 11.26 11.99 13.60
C PRO A 397 9.97 11.21 13.30
N TYR A 398 10.09 10.09 12.58
CA TYR A 398 8.95 9.24 12.25
C TYR A 398 8.60 8.24 13.37
N CYS A 399 9.45 7.23 13.59
CA CYS A 399 9.13 6.15 14.51
C CYS A 399 9.48 6.45 15.97
N ALA A 400 10.09 7.60 16.30
CA ALA A 400 10.55 7.95 17.64
C ALA A 400 11.56 6.96 18.29
N ALA A 401 12.16 6.05 17.52
CA ALA A 401 13.24 5.19 17.99
C ALA A 401 14.45 6.06 18.40
N ALA A 402 15.03 5.78 19.56
CA ALA A 402 16.17 6.51 20.11
C ALA A 402 17.50 5.95 19.62
N TYR A 403 18.48 6.85 19.50
CA TYR A 403 19.85 6.57 19.10
C TYR A 403 20.81 7.43 19.92
N HIS A 404 22.06 6.98 20.01
CA HIS A 404 23.16 7.83 20.47
C HIS A 404 23.41 9.00 19.51
N PRO A 405 23.94 10.14 20.00
CA PRO A 405 24.13 11.35 19.20
C PRO A 405 25.09 11.18 18.02
N GLU A 406 25.99 10.20 18.09
CA GLU A 406 26.91 9.80 17.02
C GLU A 406 26.18 9.32 15.75
N SER A 407 24.96 8.76 15.89
CA SER A 407 24.15 8.31 14.76
C SER A 407 23.27 9.40 14.14
N LYS A 408 23.38 10.66 14.60
CA LYS A 408 22.62 11.79 14.03
C LYS A 408 22.95 11.96 12.54
N GLY A 409 21.91 12.08 11.73
CA GLY A 409 22.02 12.26 10.28
C GLY A 409 22.09 10.98 9.45
N THR A 410 22.17 9.81 10.09
CA THR A 410 22.09 8.51 9.40
C THR A 410 20.64 8.06 9.13
N LEU A 411 20.45 7.07 8.26
CA LEU A 411 19.18 6.37 8.10
C LEU A 411 18.79 5.68 9.43
N CYS A 412 17.50 5.67 9.76
CA CYS A 412 16.95 4.94 10.89
C CYS A 412 16.81 3.44 10.57
N ASP A 413 17.49 2.60 11.35
CA ASP A 413 17.54 1.14 11.15
C ASP A 413 16.21 0.41 11.50
N VAL A 414 15.28 1.09 12.19
CA VAL A 414 13.97 0.53 12.56
C VAL A 414 12.94 0.75 11.45
N CYS A 415 12.74 1.99 11.00
CA CYS A 415 11.76 2.29 9.95
C CYS A 415 12.32 2.16 8.53
N GLY A 416 13.64 2.26 8.34
CA GLY A 416 14.30 2.13 7.03
C GLY A 416 14.11 3.31 6.07
N ILE A 417 13.39 4.37 6.48
CA ILE A 417 12.96 5.47 5.59
C ILE A 417 13.43 6.85 6.04
N SER A 418 13.44 7.14 7.35
CA SER A 418 13.70 8.49 7.90
C SER A 418 15.13 8.70 8.38
N LYS A 419 15.60 9.95 8.34
CA LYS A 419 16.88 10.40 8.89
C LYS A 419 16.78 10.64 10.40
N VAL A 420 17.72 10.10 11.17
CA VAL A 420 17.78 10.23 12.63
C VAL A 420 18.19 11.65 13.04
N GLY A 421 17.41 12.29 13.91
CA GLY A 421 17.72 13.62 14.45
C GLY A 421 17.48 14.80 13.52
N GLU A 422 16.66 14.62 12.47
CA GLU A 422 16.12 15.75 11.70
C GLU A 422 14.97 16.40 12.47
N GLU A 423 14.88 17.73 12.46
CA GLU A 423 13.76 18.47 13.04
C GLU A 423 12.62 18.56 12.03
N THR A 424 11.43 18.07 12.39
CA THR A 424 10.30 17.89 11.47
C THR A 424 8.98 18.25 12.14
N ILE A 425 7.96 18.55 11.34
CA ILE A 425 6.61 18.89 11.83
C ILE A 425 5.96 17.72 12.60
N GLY A 426 6.31 16.48 12.26
CA GLY A 426 5.71 15.25 12.79
C GLY A 426 4.71 14.63 11.80
N LEU A 427 4.22 13.43 12.16
CA LEU A 427 3.27 12.67 11.33
C LEU A 427 1.93 13.40 11.18
N VAL A 428 1.56 13.73 9.94
CA VAL A 428 0.28 14.34 9.57
C VAL A 428 -0.58 13.32 8.82
N VAL A 429 -1.64 12.84 9.47
CA VAL A 429 -2.61 11.85 8.92
C VAL A 429 -4.05 12.34 8.94
N THR A 430 -4.30 13.56 9.44
CA THR A 430 -5.62 14.19 9.47
C THR A 430 -5.56 15.57 8.82
N ALA A 431 -6.65 15.95 8.15
CA ALA A 431 -6.85 17.30 7.62
C ALA A 431 -7.43 18.26 8.68
N ALA A 432 -7.90 17.75 9.83
CA ALA A 432 -8.44 18.56 10.92
C ALA A 432 -7.30 19.15 11.78
N GLN A 433 -7.13 20.48 11.72
CA GLN A 433 -6.20 21.24 12.57
C GLN A 433 -6.65 21.27 14.03
#